data_AF-A0A352NUT9-F1
#
_entry.id   AF-A0A352NUT9-F1
#
_cell.length_a   1.000
_cell.length_b   1.000
_cell.length_c   1.000
_cell.angle_alpha   90.00
_cell.angle_beta   90.00
_cell.angle_gamma   90.00
#
_symmetry.space_group_name_H-M   'P 1'
#
loop_
_entity.id
_entity.type
_entity.pdbx_description
1 polymer ?
#
loop_
_entity_poly.entity_id
_entity_poly.type
_entity_poly.pdbx_seq_one_letter_code
_entity_poly.pdbx_strand_id
1 'polypeptide(L)'
;YGITTGFGKFSDVVITGEECKTLQKNLIMSHSCGFGRKFPREIVRTIMLLRANNLARGYSGIRLSVFETLLDMLNKGVHPSIPEKGSLGASGDLAPLAHMVLPMIGEGEAEF
;
A
#
# COMPACT_ATOMS: atom_id res chain seq x y z
N TYR A 1 14.41 9.74 4.09
CA TYR A 1 13.94 9.21 2.81
C TYR A 1 12.44 8.94 2.90
N GLY A 2 11.63 9.55 2.02
CA GLY A 2 10.20 9.25 1.89
C GLY A 2 9.24 9.87 2.91
N ILE A 3 9.73 10.71 3.82
CA ILE A 3 8.90 11.46 4.81
C ILE A 3 8.79 12.92 4.38
N THR A 4 9.92 13.62 4.27
CA THR A 4 10.04 15.01 3.79
C THR A 4 10.93 15.11 2.54
N THR A 5 11.20 13.97 1.91
CA THR A 5 11.99 13.89 0.68
C THR A 5 11.29 12.97 -0.33
N GLY A 6 11.63 13.09 -1.62
CA GLY A 6 11.17 12.18 -2.65
C GLY A 6 11.70 10.75 -2.52
N PHE A 7 11.38 9.92 -3.52
CA PHE A 7 11.72 8.50 -3.58
C PHE A 7 12.59 8.16 -4.80
N GLY A 8 13.39 7.10 -4.71
CA GLY A 8 14.25 6.60 -5.77
C GLY A 8 15.21 7.69 -6.27
N LYS A 9 15.15 7.95 -7.58
CA LYS A 9 15.93 9.01 -8.24
C LYS A 9 15.70 10.42 -7.65
N PHE A 10 14.58 10.64 -6.97
CA PHE A 10 14.21 11.93 -6.38
C PHE A 10 14.46 11.99 -4.86
N SER A 11 15.35 11.15 -4.32
CA SER A 11 15.67 11.12 -2.89
C SER A 11 16.16 12.44 -2.32
N ASP A 12 16.77 13.28 -3.18
CA ASP A 12 17.40 14.55 -2.80
C ASP A 12 16.45 15.76 -2.92
N VAL A 13 15.21 15.53 -3.38
CA VAL A 13 14.20 16.59 -3.50
C VAL A 13 13.47 16.74 -2.19
N VAL A 14 13.50 17.94 -1.61
CA VAL A 14 12.76 18.28 -0.37
C VAL A 14 11.29 18.53 -0.69
N ILE A 15 10.42 17.99 0.16
CA ILE A 15 8.96 18.04 0.00
C ILE A 15 8.36 18.78 1.19
N THR A 16 7.53 19.79 0.90
CA THR A 16 6.83 20.53 1.95
C THR A 16 5.73 19.68 2.61
N GLY A 17 5.27 20.10 3.79
CA GLY A 17 4.18 19.39 4.48
C GLY A 17 2.89 19.33 3.66
N GLU A 18 2.60 20.37 2.89
CA GLU A 18 1.41 20.46 2.02
C GLU A 18 1.50 19.49 0.83
N GLU A 19 2.67 19.42 0.19
CA GLU A 19 2.92 18.52 -0.93
C GLU A 19 2.96 17.05 -0.51
N CYS A 20 3.29 16.76 0.75
CA CYS A 20 3.41 15.40 1.26
C CYS A 20 2.13 14.58 1.04
N LYS A 21 0.94 15.15 1.27
CA LYS A 21 -0.33 14.44 1.05
C LYS A 21 -0.51 14.02 -0.42
N THR A 22 -0.23 14.94 -1.34
CA THR A 22 -0.32 14.70 -2.78
C THR A 22 0.73 13.68 -3.22
N LEU A 23 1.96 13.79 -2.70
CA LEU A 23 3.03 12.85 -2.97
C LEU A 23 2.66 11.42 -2.55
N GLN A 24 2.12 11.23 -1.34
CA GLN A 24 1.71 9.91 -0.86
C GLN A 24 0.61 9.31 -1.75
N LYS A 25 -0.41 10.11 -2.14
CA LYS A 25 -1.45 9.64 -3.08
C LYS A 25 -0.84 9.23 -4.43
N ASN A 26 -0.01 10.09 -5.02
CA ASN A 26 0.62 9.83 -6.31
C ASN A 26 1.55 8.62 -6.27
N LEU A 27 2.22 8.38 -5.13
CA LEU A 27 3.08 7.22 -4.96
C LEU A 27 2.25 5.92 -5.04
N ILE A 28 1.14 5.84 -4.32
CA ILE A 28 0.23 4.69 -4.39
C ILE A 28 -0.27 4.52 -5.83
N MET A 29 -0.78 5.58 -6.47
CA MET A 29 -1.32 5.49 -7.83
C MET A 29 -0.27 5.04 -8.86
N SER A 30 0.93 5.60 -8.81
CA SER A 30 2.01 5.27 -9.77
C SER A 30 2.57 3.86 -9.59
N HIS A 31 2.52 3.32 -8.37
CA HIS A 31 3.03 1.99 -8.06
C HIS A 31 1.97 0.89 -8.23
N SER A 32 0.69 1.23 -8.34
CA SER A 32 -0.40 0.29 -8.68
C SER A 32 -0.37 -0.13 -10.17
N CYS A 33 0.79 -0.58 -10.65
CA CYS A 33 1.05 -1.00 -12.02
C CYS A 33 1.03 -2.53 -12.23
N GLY A 34 0.55 -3.28 -11.22
CA GLY A 34 0.34 -4.72 -11.34
C GLY A 34 -0.67 -5.09 -12.43
N PHE A 35 -0.52 -6.29 -13.02
CA PHE A 35 -1.35 -6.78 -14.13
C PHE A 35 -1.61 -8.29 -14.03
N GLY A 36 -2.49 -8.79 -14.90
CA GLY A 36 -2.83 -10.21 -14.99
C GLY A 36 -4.03 -10.60 -14.12
N ARG A 37 -4.09 -11.89 -13.74
CA ARG A 37 -5.17 -12.39 -12.87
C ARG A 37 -5.06 -11.75 -11.50
N LYS A 38 -6.21 -11.60 -10.82
CA LYS A 38 -6.26 -11.17 -9.43
C LYS A 38 -5.92 -12.36 -8.52
N PHE A 39 -5.17 -12.12 -7.44
CA PHE A 39 -4.92 -13.13 -6.42
C PHE A 39 -6.26 -13.63 -5.83
N PRO A 40 -6.35 -14.92 -5.47
CA PRO A 40 -7.49 -15.44 -4.73
C PRO A 40 -7.57 -14.82 -3.33
N ARG A 41 -8.79 -14.75 -2.79
CA ARG A 41 -9.13 -14.17 -1.48
C ARG A 41 -8.15 -14.53 -0.36
N GLU A 42 -7.83 -15.82 -0.23
CA GLU A 42 -6.94 -16.30 0.85
C GLU A 42 -5.52 -15.71 0.76
N ILE A 43 -5.02 -15.50 -0.46
CA ILE A 43 -3.71 -14.86 -0.67
C ILE A 43 -3.81 -13.36 -0.36
N VAL A 44 -4.88 -12.68 -0.78
CA VAL A 44 -5.10 -11.25 -0.46
C VAL A 44 -5.16 -11.04 1.06
N ARG A 45 -5.92 -11.88 1.78
CA ARG A 45 -6.00 -11.87 3.25
C ARG A 45 -4.63 -12.08 3.89
N THR A 46 -3.83 -13.00 3.35
CA THR A 46 -2.46 -13.26 3.82
C THR A 46 -1.56 -12.04 3.61
N ILE A 47 -1.63 -11.39 2.44
CA ILE A 47 -0.88 -10.14 2.15
C ILE A 47 -1.24 -9.05 3.18
N MET A 48 -2.53 -8.82 3.41
CA MET A 48 -3.02 -7.84 4.37
C MET A 48 -2.53 -8.15 5.79
N LEU A 49 -2.66 -9.40 6.23
CA LEU A 49 -2.25 -9.85 7.56
C LEU A 49 -0.75 -9.69 7.77
N LEU A 50 0.07 -10.12 6.81
CA LEU A 50 1.54 -9.98 6.89
C LEU A 50 1.96 -8.52 6.92
N ARG A 51 1.26 -7.65 6.19
CA ARG A 51 1.52 -6.21 6.22
C ARG A 51 1.15 -5.62 7.58
N ALA A 52 -0.03 -5.94 8.11
CA ALA A 52 -0.46 -5.49 9.43
C ALA A 52 0.53 -5.94 10.51
N ASN A 53 0.91 -7.22 10.52
CA ASN A 53 1.90 -7.76 11.47
C ASN A 53 3.23 -7.00 11.44
N ASN A 54 3.74 -6.67 10.24
CA ASN A 54 4.96 -5.88 10.13
C ASN A 54 4.80 -4.44 10.64
N LEU A 55 3.67 -3.80 10.35
CA LEU A 55 3.38 -2.43 10.84
C LEU A 55 3.25 -2.40 12.38
N ALA A 56 2.68 -3.43 12.98
CA ALA A 56 2.48 -3.54 14.43
C ALA A 56 3.79 -3.56 15.24
N ARG A 57 4.93 -3.85 14.60
CA ARG A 57 6.25 -3.85 15.26
C ARG A 57 6.75 -2.46 15.64
N GLY A 58 6.13 -1.39 15.16
CA GLY A 58 6.44 -0.01 15.57
C GLY A 58 7.62 0.67 14.86
N TYR A 59 8.24 0.02 13.87
CA TYR A 59 9.39 0.58 13.14
C TYR A 59 9.04 1.36 11.86
N SER A 60 7.75 1.52 11.54
CA SER A 60 7.29 2.06 10.24
C SER A 60 6.77 3.50 10.26
N GLY A 61 6.56 4.11 11.43
CA GLY A 61 6.07 5.49 11.54
C GLY A 61 4.67 5.72 10.96
N ILE A 62 3.86 4.66 10.82
CA ILE A 62 2.48 4.77 10.32
C ILE A 62 1.56 5.35 11.41
N ARG A 63 0.55 6.11 11.00
CA ARG A 63 -0.51 6.57 11.91
C ARG A 63 -1.37 5.37 12.36
N LEU A 64 -1.75 5.36 13.64
CA LEU A 64 -2.60 4.31 14.21
C LEU A 64 -3.90 4.12 13.42
N SER A 65 -4.56 5.21 13.04
CA SER A 65 -5.81 5.15 12.27
C SER A 65 -5.67 4.44 10.92
N VAL A 66 -4.52 4.52 10.26
CA VAL A 66 -4.29 3.81 8.99
C VAL A 66 -4.09 2.32 9.23
N PHE A 67 -3.39 1.97 10.31
CA PHE A 67 -3.25 0.57 10.73
C PHE A 67 -4.59 -0.05 11.12
N GLU A 68 -5.41 0.67 11.88
CA GLU A 68 -6.76 0.25 12.27
C GLU A 68 -7.67 0.06 11.05
N THR A 69 -7.63 0.95 10.05
CA THR A 69 -8.36 0.76 8.79
C THR A 69 -7.98 -0.55 8.08
N LEU A 70 -6.69 -0.90 8.03
CA LEU A 70 -6.24 -2.15 7.41
C LEU A 70 -6.78 -3.39 8.17
N LEU A 71 -6.77 -3.35 9.51
CA LEU A 71 -7.33 -4.41 10.34
C LEU A 71 -8.85 -4.52 10.18
N ASP A 72 -9.54 -3.39 10.13
CA ASP A 72 -10.98 -3.32 9.93
C ASP A 72 -11.40 -3.93 8.60
N MET A 73 -10.68 -3.63 7.52
CA MET A 73 -10.91 -4.26 6.22
C MET A 73 -10.75 -5.79 6.30
N LEU A 74 -9.67 -6.26 6.93
CA LEU A 74 -9.40 -7.69 7.08
C LEU A 74 -10.49 -8.41 7.90
N ASN A 75 -10.95 -7.78 8.98
CA ASN A 75 -11.96 -8.32 9.90
C ASN A 75 -13.38 -8.27 9.29
N LYS A 76 -13.69 -7.24 8.52
CA LYS A 76 -14.99 -7.05 7.86
C LYS A 76 -15.10 -7.77 6.51
N GLY A 77 -14.03 -8.43 6.06
CA GLY A 77 -14.03 -9.19 4.81
C GLY A 77 -13.89 -8.33 3.54
N VAL A 78 -13.37 -7.11 3.67
CA VAL A 78 -13.13 -6.21 2.52
C VAL A 78 -11.74 -6.51 1.96
N HIS A 79 -11.67 -7.20 0.82
CA HIS A 79 -10.40 -7.65 0.23
C HIS A 79 -10.09 -6.89 -1.07
N PRO A 80 -8.97 -6.14 -1.14
CA PRO A 80 -8.56 -5.43 -2.34
C PRO A 80 -8.35 -6.36 -3.54
N SER A 81 -8.68 -5.87 -4.74
CA SER A 81 -8.32 -6.54 -5.99
C SER A 81 -6.82 -6.36 -6.29
N ILE A 82 -6.03 -7.40 -6.07
CA ILE A 82 -4.56 -7.35 -6.24
C ILE A 82 -4.14 -8.22 -7.43
N PRO A 83 -3.56 -7.66 -8.51
CA PRO A 83 -3.02 -8.46 -9.62
C PRO A 83 -1.78 -9.28 -9.24
N GLU A 84 -1.65 -10.48 -9.82
CA GLU A 84 -0.59 -11.46 -9.53
C GLU A 84 0.79 -11.10 -10.09
N LYS A 85 0.87 -10.22 -11.10
CA LYS A 85 2.13 -9.88 -11.80
C LYS A 85 2.46 -8.39 -11.69
N GLY A 86 3.75 -8.07 -11.76
CA GLY A 86 4.27 -6.70 -11.82
C GLY A 86 5.31 -6.37 -10.74
N SER A 87 5.36 -7.14 -9.65
CA SER A 87 6.45 -7.03 -8.66
C SER A 87 7.74 -7.63 -9.22
N LEU A 88 8.87 -6.99 -8.91
CA LEU A 88 10.23 -7.52 -9.18
C LEU A 88 10.86 -8.14 -7.92
N GLY A 89 10.25 -7.99 -6.75
CA GLY A 89 10.78 -8.46 -5.46
C GLY A 89 12.08 -7.79 -4.98
N ALA A 90 12.75 -6.98 -5.80
CA ALA A 90 14.07 -6.41 -5.50
C ALA A 90 14.08 -5.39 -4.34
N SER A 91 13.02 -4.57 -4.24
CA SER A 91 12.88 -3.51 -3.21
C SER A 91 11.63 -3.72 -2.36
N GLY A 92 11.15 -4.97 -2.29
CA GLY A 92 9.84 -5.34 -1.78
C GLY A 92 8.74 -5.36 -2.84
N ASP A 93 7.56 -5.81 -2.43
CA ASP A 93 6.43 -6.05 -3.33
C ASP A 93 5.58 -4.81 -3.57
N LEU A 94 6.21 -3.78 -4.15
CA LEU A 94 5.61 -2.46 -4.31
C LEU A 94 4.27 -2.48 -5.07
N ALA A 95 4.21 -3.18 -6.21
CA ALA A 95 3.02 -3.21 -7.04
C ALA A 95 1.79 -3.83 -6.33
N PRO A 96 1.85 -5.05 -5.78
CA PRO A 96 0.71 -5.63 -5.09
C PRO A 96 0.38 -4.90 -3.78
N LEU A 97 1.37 -4.35 -3.06
CA LEU A 97 1.10 -3.58 -1.84
C LEU A 97 0.47 -2.20 -2.13
N ALA A 98 0.79 -1.57 -3.27
CA ALA A 98 0.11 -0.36 -3.71
C ALA A 98 -1.35 -0.64 -4.05
N HIS A 99 -1.62 -1.72 -4.80
CA HIS A 99 -2.98 -2.20 -5.09
C HIS A 99 -3.78 -2.50 -3.82
N MET A 100 -3.15 -3.10 -2.79
CA MET A 100 -3.78 -3.38 -1.50
C MET A 100 -4.33 -2.12 -0.80
N VAL A 101 -3.65 -0.98 -0.94
CA VAL A 101 -3.99 0.25 -0.21
C VAL A 101 -4.99 1.13 -0.97
N LEU A 102 -5.20 0.92 -2.26
CA LEU A 102 -6.12 1.75 -3.06
C LEU A 102 -7.52 1.91 -2.42
N PRO A 103 -8.20 0.84 -1.95
CA PRO A 103 -9.53 0.99 -1.35
C PRO A 103 -9.52 1.82 -0.07
N MET A 104 -8.41 1.84 0.67
CA MET A 104 -8.27 2.65 1.90
C MET A 104 -8.31 4.16 1.63
N ILE A 105 -8.03 4.58 0.39
CA ILE A 105 -8.07 5.98 -0.05
C ILE A 105 -9.24 6.27 -1.01
N GLY A 106 -10.20 5.36 -1.12
CA GLY A 106 -11.39 5.50 -1.96
C GLY A 106 -11.13 5.27 -3.45
N GLU A 107 -10.03 4.60 -3.80
CA GLU A 107 -9.63 4.29 -5.17
C GLU A 107 -9.64 2.77 -5.40
N GLY A 108 -9.54 2.32 -6.65
CA GLY A 108 -9.44 0.89 -6.98
C GLY A 108 -10.69 0.08 -6.66
N GLU A 109 -10.54 -1.24 -6.54
CA GLU A 109 -11.64 -2.20 -6.35
C GLU A 109 -11.35 -3.12 -5.14
N ALA A 110 -12.41 -3.54 -4.46
CA ALA A 110 -12.36 -4.57 -3.42
C ALA A 110 -13.59 -5.48 -3.54
N GLU A 111 -13.44 -6.76 -3.17
CA GLU A 111 -14.58 -7.63 -2.89
C GLU A 111 -15.01 -7.49 -1.43
N PHE A 112 -16.30 -7.69 -1.15
CA PHE A 112 -16.90 -7.69 0.20
C PHE A 112 -17.96 -8.79 0.31
#